data_AF-A0AAV9LQP9-F1
#
_entry.id   AF-A0AAV9LQP9-F1
#
_cell.length_a   1.000
_cell.length_b   1.000
_cell.length_c   1.000
_cell.angle_alpha   90.00
_cell.angle_beta   90.00
_cell.angle_gamma   90.00
#
_symmetry.space_group_name_H-M   'P 1'
#
loop_
_entity.id
_entity.type
_entity.pdbx_description
1 polymer ?
#
loop_
_entity_poly.entity_id
_entity_poly.type
_entity_poly.pdbx_seq_one_letter_code
_entity_poly.pdbx_strand_id
1 'polypeptide(L)'
;MDRHAVTPRASKLARAFANVLHIQGRNRRPKYLKNEDQKVKNYIQNEEALLVILFANISAIKAAYALLQYAQSPYDPDFILSADEMIVSELKTLSELKQCYLKDQFDDRSLEITRAIAEIKEQKNILTTYEIMGNKLDSQLKLKDSENIFLREKLDEANKENKLLEKKLSLIDNFHLSKLSINNFTLFFQKTIKSIWRWNM
;
A
#
# COMPACT_ATOMS: atom_id res chain seq x y z
N MET A 1 52.07 -1.24 -68.05
CA MET A 1 50.81 -1.91 -67.65
C MET A 1 49.76 -0.82 -67.52
N ASP A 2 49.19 -0.43 -68.65
CA ASP A 2 48.10 0.53 -68.76
C ASP A 2 46.80 -0.07 -68.21
N ARG A 3 46.08 0.67 -67.37
CA ARG A 3 44.61 0.60 -67.26
C ARG A 3 44.06 1.96 -66.84
N HIS A 4 43.83 2.83 -67.82
CA HIS A 4 42.93 3.96 -67.65
C HIS A 4 41.49 3.46 -67.78
N ALA A 5 40.76 3.39 -66.67
CA ALA A 5 39.33 3.14 -66.67
C ALA A 5 38.58 4.40 -67.12
N VAL A 6 38.09 4.41 -68.36
CA VAL A 6 37.22 5.47 -68.87
C VAL A 6 35.81 5.22 -68.34
N THR A 7 35.37 6.02 -67.37
CA THR A 7 33.96 6.05 -66.96
C THR A 7 33.10 6.63 -68.09
N PRO A 8 31.95 6.03 -68.43
CA PRO A 8 31.09 6.55 -69.50
C PRO A 8 30.52 7.92 -69.12
N ARG A 9 30.74 8.90 -70.01
CA ARG A 9 30.32 10.29 -69.83
C ARG A 9 28.80 10.38 -69.97
N ALA A 10 28.07 10.42 -68.86
CA ALA A 10 26.61 10.50 -68.87
C ALA A 10 26.12 11.68 -69.72
N SER A 11 25.15 11.41 -70.60
CA SER A 11 24.60 12.38 -71.54
C SER A 11 23.95 13.56 -70.83
N LYS A 12 23.91 14.73 -71.48
CA LYS A 12 23.23 15.93 -70.93
C LYS A 12 21.76 15.64 -70.58
N LEU A 13 21.13 14.77 -71.36
CA LEU A 13 19.76 14.30 -71.14
C LEU A 13 19.65 13.44 -69.88
N ALA A 14 20.56 12.48 -69.67
CA ALA A 14 20.59 11.67 -68.46
C ALA A 14 20.81 12.51 -67.19
N ARG A 15 21.64 13.56 -67.30
CA ARG A 15 21.82 14.55 -66.22
C ARG A 15 20.57 15.39 -65.97
N ALA A 16 19.85 15.79 -67.02
CA ALA A 16 18.60 16.52 -66.88
C ALA A 16 17.52 15.69 -66.19
N PHE A 17 17.34 14.42 -66.59
CA PHE A 17 16.41 13.51 -65.93
C PHE A 17 16.83 13.18 -64.49
N ALA A 18 18.13 12.96 -64.21
CA ALA A 18 18.62 12.78 -62.86
C ALA A 18 18.35 14.01 -61.98
N ASN A 19 18.49 15.23 -62.53
CA ASN A 19 18.17 16.46 -61.82
C ASN A 19 16.68 16.60 -61.54
N VAL A 20 15.80 16.29 -62.51
CA VAL A 20 14.35 16.33 -62.32
C VAL A 20 13.88 15.29 -61.30
N LEU A 21 14.44 14.07 -61.36
CA LEU A 21 14.17 13.01 -60.37
C LEU A 21 14.71 13.38 -58.98
N HIS A 22 15.87 14.03 -58.88
CA HIS A 22 16.40 14.54 -57.59
C HIS A 22 15.65 15.77 -57.08
N ILE A 23 14.97 16.54 -57.93
CA ILE A 23 14.11 17.66 -57.53
C ILE A 23 12.80 17.14 -56.94
N GLN A 24 12.26 16.02 -57.44
CA GLN A 24 10.99 15.46 -56.96
C GLN A 24 11.07 14.76 -55.60
N GLY A 25 12.26 14.60 -55.01
CA GLY A 25 12.48 13.98 -53.71
C GLY A 25 12.82 14.93 -52.55
N ARG A 26 12.83 16.25 -52.76
CA ARG A 26 13.08 17.21 -51.66
C ARG A 26 11.77 17.76 -51.13
N ASN A 27 11.08 16.93 -50.35
CA ASN A 27 10.14 17.39 -49.32
C ASN A 27 10.91 18.17 -48.23
N ARG A 28 11.54 19.28 -48.59
CA ARG A 28 12.16 20.21 -47.65
C ARG A 28 11.04 21.07 -47.11
N ARG A 29 10.38 20.58 -46.05
CA ARG A 29 9.50 21.43 -45.23
C ARG A 29 10.25 22.75 -44.95
N PRO A 30 9.58 23.90 -45.12
CA PRO A 30 10.23 25.19 -44.91
C PRO A 30 10.83 25.31 -43.50
N LYS A 31 11.98 25.99 -43.37
CA LYS A 31 12.68 26.14 -42.08
C LYS A 31 11.79 26.74 -40.97
N TYR A 32 10.84 27.60 -41.32
CA TYR A 32 9.87 28.17 -40.37
C TYR A 32 8.95 27.11 -39.77
N LEU A 33 8.39 26.20 -40.58
CA LEU A 33 7.57 25.08 -40.09
C LEU A 33 8.38 24.13 -39.19
N LYS A 34 9.65 23.87 -39.50
CA LYS A 34 10.52 23.07 -38.62
C LYS A 34 10.80 23.73 -37.27
N ASN A 35 10.92 25.05 -37.23
CA ASN A 35 11.14 25.79 -35.99
C ASN A 35 9.87 25.83 -35.13
N GLU A 36 8.70 25.98 -35.74
CA GLU A 36 7.38 25.85 -35.08
C GLU A 36 7.21 24.42 -34.52
N ASP A 37 7.45 23.39 -35.33
CA ASP A 37 7.38 21.97 -34.92
C ASP A 37 8.32 21.69 -33.71
N GLN A 38 9.52 22.26 -33.71
CA GLN A 38 10.48 22.10 -32.62
C GLN A 38 10.07 22.86 -31.35
N LYS A 39 9.49 24.06 -31.50
CA LYS A 39 9.02 24.87 -30.38
C LYS A 39 7.84 24.20 -29.67
N VAL A 40 6.90 23.64 -30.44
CA VAL A 40 5.78 22.84 -29.91
C VAL A 40 6.31 21.59 -29.19
N LYS A 41 7.30 20.91 -29.78
CA LYS A 41 7.89 19.72 -29.16
C LYS A 41 8.57 20.02 -27.82
N ASN A 42 9.33 21.11 -27.73
CA ASN A 42 9.97 21.54 -26.48
C ASN A 42 8.94 21.91 -25.42
N TYR A 43 7.86 22.60 -25.81
CA TYR A 43 6.76 22.94 -24.90
C TYR A 43 6.11 21.69 -24.29
N ILE A 44 5.79 20.68 -25.11
CA ILE A 44 5.20 19.42 -24.65
C ILE A 44 6.17 18.69 -23.70
N GLN A 45 7.45 18.62 -24.06
CA GLN A 45 8.46 17.98 -23.21
C GLN A 45 8.58 18.67 -21.85
N ASN A 46 8.54 20.01 -21.83
CA ASN A 46 8.54 20.78 -20.59
C ASN A 46 7.31 20.47 -19.72
N GLU A 47 6.11 20.44 -20.29
CA GLU A 47 4.90 20.07 -19.54
C GLU A 47 5.00 18.64 -18.98
N GLU A 48 5.47 17.68 -19.78
CA GLU A 48 5.67 16.30 -19.33
C GLU A 48 6.66 16.21 -18.16
N ALA A 49 7.79 16.90 -18.23
CA ALA A 49 8.77 16.91 -17.15
C ALA A 49 8.21 17.51 -15.85
N LEU A 50 7.38 18.55 -15.95
CA LEU A 50 6.70 19.15 -14.79
C LEU A 50 5.71 18.18 -14.16
N LEU A 51 4.95 17.46 -14.98
CA LEU A 51 4.02 16.43 -14.50
C LEU A 51 4.76 15.33 -13.75
N VAL A 52 5.91 14.87 -14.27
CA VAL A 52 6.72 13.85 -13.59
C VAL A 52 7.22 14.37 -12.23
N ILE A 53 7.76 15.59 -12.17
CA ILE A 53 8.23 16.18 -10.89
C ILE A 53 7.05 16.33 -9.91
N LEU A 54 5.87 16.71 -10.40
CA LEU A 54 4.65 16.79 -9.60
C LEU A 54 4.27 15.44 -9.01
N PHE A 55 4.26 14.37 -9.80
CA PHE A 55 3.98 13.01 -9.31
C PHE A 55 5.02 12.52 -8.30
N ALA A 56 6.29 12.84 -8.50
CA ALA A 56 7.35 12.54 -7.54
C ALA A 56 7.14 13.23 -6.18
N ASN A 57 6.67 14.49 -6.17
CA ASN A 57 6.34 15.21 -4.93
C ASN A 57 5.06 14.66 -4.27
N ILE A 58 3.99 14.44 -5.04
CA ILE A 58 2.72 13.90 -4.51
C ILE A 58 2.94 12.51 -3.90
N SER A 59 3.71 11.65 -4.57
CA SER A 59 4.06 10.33 -4.04
C SER A 59 4.91 10.42 -2.77
N ALA A 60 5.83 11.40 -2.67
CA ALA A 60 6.59 11.65 -1.43
C ALA A 60 5.67 12.02 -0.27
N ILE A 61 4.74 12.96 -0.49
CA ILE A 61 3.74 13.36 0.51
C ILE A 61 2.89 12.16 0.92
N LYS A 62 2.49 11.31 -0.03
CA LYS A 62 1.72 10.09 0.24
C LYS A 62 2.51 9.08 1.09
N ALA A 63 3.80 8.90 0.82
CA ALA A 63 4.67 8.04 1.61
C ALA A 63 4.85 8.58 3.05
N ALA A 64 5.10 9.88 3.20
CA ALA A 64 5.22 10.53 4.49
C ALA A 64 3.90 10.45 5.30
N TYR A 65 2.75 10.61 4.63
CA TYR A 65 1.45 10.41 5.27
C TYR A 65 1.22 8.96 5.71
N ALA A 66 1.65 7.98 4.91
CA ALA A 66 1.59 6.58 5.32
C ALA A 66 2.45 6.33 6.58
N LEU A 67 3.64 6.93 6.65
CA LEU A 67 4.50 6.88 7.83
C LEU A 67 3.82 7.49 9.06
N LEU A 68 3.21 8.67 8.90
CA LEU A 68 2.41 9.30 9.96
C LEU A 68 1.31 8.37 10.48
N GLN A 69 0.57 7.72 9.56
CA GLN A 69 -0.49 6.77 9.93
C GLN A 69 0.01 5.47 10.57
N TYR A 70 1.27 5.10 10.32
CA TYR A 70 1.91 3.95 10.94
C TYR A 70 2.34 4.28 12.37
N ALA A 71 2.97 5.44 12.55
CA ALA A 71 3.46 5.95 13.83
C ALA A 71 2.33 6.33 14.83
N GLN A 72 1.07 6.32 14.41
CA GLN A 72 -0.06 6.55 15.32
C GLN A 72 -0.42 5.32 16.16
N SER A 73 -0.01 4.12 15.76
CA SER A 73 -0.35 2.89 16.48
C SER A 73 0.67 1.77 16.22
N PRO A 74 1.56 1.48 17.17
CA PRO A 74 1.71 2.15 18.47
C PRO A 74 2.15 3.62 18.29
N TYR A 75 1.79 4.48 19.24
CA TYR A 75 2.13 5.90 19.19
C TYR A 75 3.65 6.10 19.29
N ASP A 76 4.23 6.70 18.26
CA ASP A 76 5.64 7.05 18.16
C ASP A 76 5.77 8.54 17.78
N PRO A 77 6.09 9.42 18.75
CA PRO A 77 6.15 10.86 18.50
C PRO A 77 7.31 11.24 17.58
N ASP A 78 8.42 10.49 17.59
CA ASP A 78 9.61 10.82 16.79
C ASP A 78 9.33 10.56 15.31
N PHE A 79 8.68 9.44 14.98
CA PHE A 79 8.24 9.19 13.61
C PHE A 79 7.12 10.12 13.16
N ILE A 80 6.21 10.54 14.06
CA ILE A 80 5.19 11.54 13.75
C ILE A 80 5.85 12.88 13.37
N LEU A 81 6.80 13.36 14.17
CA LEU A 81 7.53 14.60 13.90
C LEU A 81 8.30 14.52 12.58
N SER A 82 9.03 13.42 12.36
CA SER A 82 9.78 13.21 11.11
C SER A 82 8.88 13.16 9.88
N ALA A 83 7.70 12.53 9.98
CA ALA A 83 6.73 12.49 8.90
C ALA A 83 6.14 13.88 8.62
N ASP A 84 5.84 14.67 9.64
CA ASP A 84 5.35 16.04 9.51
C ASP A 84 6.38 16.94 8.83
N GLU A 85 7.64 16.89 9.26
CA GLU A 85 8.75 17.62 8.62
C GLU A 85 8.89 17.27 7.14
N MET A 86 8.77 15.98 6.79
CA MET A 86 8.82 15.51 5.41
C MET A 86 7.64 16.05 4.58
N ILE A 87 6.43 16.05 5.12
CA ILE A 87 5.24 16.63 4.47
C ILE A 87 5.44 18.13 4.24
N VAL A 88 5.86 18.88 5.26
CA VAL A 88 6.08 20.33 5.17
C VAL A 88 7.15 20.65 4.14
N SER A 89 8.25 19.88 4.13
CA SER A 89 9.32 20.04 3.13
C SER A 89 8.81 19.80 1.72
N GLU A 90 8.06 18.73 1.46
CA GLU A 90 7.55 18.42 0.11
C GLU A 90 6.39 19.35 -0.31
N LEU A 91 5.64 19.92 0.62
CA LEU A 91 4.67 20.99 0.31
C LEU A 91 5.38 22.29 -0.08
N LYS A 92 6.54 22.58 0.53
CA LYS A 92 7.36 23.73 0.18
C LYS A 92 7.95 23.57 -1.23
N THR A 93 8.51 22.41 -1.55
CA THR A 93 9.02 22.11 -2.91
C THR A 93 7.91 22.21 -3.96
N LEU A 94 6.70 21.73 -3.63
CA LEU A 94 5.53 21.86 -4.50
C LEU A 94 5.10 23.33 -4.71
N SER A 95 5.17 24.15 -3.67
CA SER A 95 4.89 25.58 -3.76
C SER A 95 5.92 26.30 -4.64
N GLU A 96 7.20 25.95 -4.52
CA GLU A 96 8.27 26.47 -5.38
C GLU A 96 8.06 26.06 -6.83
N LEU A 97 7.73 24.79 -7.09
CA LEU A 97 7.41 24.29 -8.44
C LEU A 97 6.23 25.05 -9.07
N LYS A 98 5.17 25.30 -8.31
CA LYS A 98 4.03 26.12 -8.75
C LYS A 98 4.47 27.54 -9.10
N GLN A 99 5.34 28.14 -8.30
CA GLN A 99 5.82 29.50 -8.56
C GLN A 99 6.71 29.57 -9.81
N CYS A 100 7.57 28.56 -10.03
CA CYS A 100 8.38 28.44 -11.25
C CYS A 100 7.49 28.33 -12.49
N TYR A 101 6.39 27.57 -12.41
CA TYR A 101 5.41 27.45 -13.49
C TYR A 101 4.71 28.76 -13.83
N LEU A 102 4.28 29.52 -12.83
CA LEU A 102 3.64 30.81 -13.07
C LEU A 102 4.58 31.88 -13.63
N LYS A 103 5.90 31.72 -13.47
CA LYS A 103 6.91 32.71 -13.90
C LYS A 103 7.63 32.32 -15.20
N ASP A 104 7.28 31.19 -15.84
CA ASP A 104 7.98 30.64 -17.02
C ASP A 104 9.50 30.46 -16.81
N GLN A 105 9.95 30.11 -15.60
CA GLN A 105 11.37 30.03 -15.24
C GLN A 105 11.98 28.63 -15.40
N PHE A 106 11.55 27.85 -16.40
CA PHE A 106 12.13 26.52 -16.64
C PHE A 106 13.29 26.58 -17.61
N ASP A 107 14.45 26.10 -17.16
CA ASP A 107 15.64 26.02 -18.00
C ASP A 107 15.59 24.71 -18.82
N ASP A 108 15.41 24.85 -20.14
CA ASP A 108 15.21 23.77 -21.13
C ASP A 108 16.34 22.71 -21.15
N ARG A 109 17.50 22.99 -20.54
CA ARG A 109 18.76 22.28 -20.85
C ARG A 109 19.06 21.02 -20.06
N SER A 110 18.29 20.68 -19.01
CA SER A 110 18.54 19.48 -18.17
C SER A 110 17.37 18.49 -18.08
N LEU A 111 16.36 18.67 -18.93
CA LEU A 111 15.03 18.12 -18.74
C LEU A 111 14.96 16.59 -18.70
N GLU A 112 15.74 15.89 -19.54
CA GLU A 112 15.70 14.43 -19.63
C GLU A 112 16.27 13.73 -18.39
N ILE A 113 17.39 14.23 -17.83
CA ILE A 113 18.01 13.66 -16.64
C ILE A 113 17.13 13.96 -15.42
N THR A 114 16.64 15.19 -15.30
CA THR A 114 15.73 15.60 -14.22
C THR A 114 14.44 14.78 -14.25
N ARG A 115 13.88 14.52 -15.44
CA ARG A 115 12.71 13.63 -15.62
C ARG A 115 12.99 12.22 -15.12
N ALA A 116 14.07 11.58 -15.57
CA ALA A 116 14.41 10.23 -15.14
C ALA A 116 14.61 10.12 -13.62
N ILE A 117 15.26 11.12 -13.01
CA ILE A 117 15.44 11.19 -11.55
C ILE A 117 14.09 11.32 -10.84
N ALA A 118 13.17 12.13 -11.36
CA ALA A 118 11.85 12.30 -10.79
C ALA A 118 10.99 11.03 -10.91
N GLU A 119 11.03 10.33 -12.05
CA GLU A 119 10.36 9.03 -12.22
C GLU A 119 10.89 7.99 -11.21
N ILE A 120 12.21 7.93 -11.01
CA ILE A 120 12.82 7.04 -10.01
C ILE A 120 12.40 7.44 -8.58
N LYS A 121 12.37 8.74 -8.28
CA LYS A 121 11.90 9.25 -6.97
C LYS A 121 10.46 8.82 -6.73
N GLU A 122 9.58 8.98 -7.72
CA GLU A 122 8.18 8.56 -7.64
C GLU A 122 8.06 7.07 -7.34
N GLN A 123 8.72 6.22 -8.13
CA GLN A 123 8.68 4.77 -7.94
C GLN A 123 9.17 4.35 -6.54
N LYS A 124 10.24 4.98 -6.06
CA LYS A 124 10.76 4.74 -4.70
C LYS A 124 9.72 5.13 -3.63
N ASN A 125 9.08 6.28 -3.77
CA ASN A 125 8.06 6.73 -2.83
C ASN A 125 6.83 5.80 -2.83
N ILE A 126 6.42 5.32 -4.00
CA ILE A 126 5.35 4.31 -4.11
C ILE A 126 5.75 3.02 -3.37
N LEU A 127 6.98 2.53 -3.57
CA LEU A 127 7.49 1.34 -2.88
C LEU A 127 7.47 1.53 -1.35
N THR A 128 8.00 2.66 -0.85
CA THR A 128 8.01 2.95 0.59
C THR A 128 6.59 3.00 1.17
N THR A 129 5.62 3.55 0.43
CA THR A 129 4.21 3.55 0.85
C THR A 129 3.68 2.13 1.03
N TYR A 130 3.96 1.23 0.08
CA TYR A 130 3.54 -0.16 0.16
C TYR A 130 4.25 -0.92 1.29
N GLU A 131 5.53 -0.65 1.51
CA GLU A 131 6.30 -1.25 2.60
C GLU A 131 5.70 -0.89 3.97
N ILE A 132 5.43 0.41 4.21
CA ILE A 132 4.82 0.88 5.46
C ILE A 132 3.43 0.25 5.65
N MET A 133 2.59 0.23 4.61
CA MET A 133 1.27 -0.41 4.69
C MET A 133 1.37 -1.93 4.93
N GLY A 134 2.35 -2.59 4.31
CA GLY A 134 2.63 -4.01 4.54
C GLY A 134 2.99 -4.29 5.99
N ASN A 135 3.90 -3.51 6.56
CA ASN A 135 4.29 -3.62 7.97
C ASN A 135 3.11 -3.37 8.92
N LYS A 136 2.25 -2.39 8.58
CA LYS A 136 1.02 -2.12 9.33
C LYS A 136 0.09 -3.34 9.33
N LEU A 137 -0.20 -3.90 8.16
CA LEU A 137 -1.09 -5.05 8.01
C LEU A 137 -0.53 -6.30 8.71
N ASP A 138 0.77 -6.56 8.59
CA ASP A 138 1.43 -7.67 9.27
C ASP A 138 1.31 -7.55 10.80
N SER A 139 1.50 -6.36 11.36
CA SER A 139 1.31 -6.12 12.80
C SER A 139 -0.14 -6.35 13.26
N GLN A 140 -1.13 -5.93 12.45
CA GLN A 140 -2.55 -6.14 12.75
C GLN A 140 -2.93 -7.61 12.66
N LEU A 141 -2.38 -8.33 11.69
CA LEU A 141 -2.57 -9.77 11.53
C LEU A 141 -2.05 -10.53 12.76
N LYS A 142 -0.81 -10.25 13.18
CA LYS A 142 -0.20 -10.86 14.39
C LYS A 142 -1.00 -10.58 15.66
N LEU A 143 -1.53 -9.36 15.81
CA LEU A 143 -2.39 -9.00 16.94
C LEU A 143 -3.69 -9.82 16.92
N LYS A 144 -4.33 -9.94 15.75
CA LYS A 144 -5.57 -10.71 15.59
C LYS A 144 -5.35 -12.22 15.78
N ASP A 145 -4.22 -12.75 15.36
CA ASP A 145 -3.85 -14.14 15.63
C ASP A 145 -3.68 -14.40 17.13
N SER A 146 -3.04 -13.47 17.84
CA SER A 146 -2.88 -13.55 19.30
C SER A 146 -4.24 -13.49 20.00
N GLU A 147 -5.14 -12.59 19.55
CA GLU A 147 -6.52 -12.51 20.07
C GLU A 147 -7.31 -13.80 19.79
N ASN A 148 -7.13 -14.41 18.61
CA ASN A 148 -7.78 -15.67 18.26
C ASN A 148 -7.34 -16.81 19.18
N ILE A 149 -6.03 -16.94 19.40
CA ILE A 149 -5.45 -17.94 20.32
C ILE A 149 -6.02 -17.74 21.73
N PHE A 150 -5.98 -16.50 22.24
CA PHE A 150 -6.52 -16.17 23.56
C PHE A 150 -8.01 -16.51 23.71
N LEU A 151 -8.83 -16.20 22.70
CA LEU A 151 -10.26 -16.52 22.73
C LEU A 151 -10.52 -18.02 22.67
N ARG A 152 -9.71 -18.78 21.93
CA ARG A 152 -9.80 -20.25 21.90
C ARG A 152 -9.45 -20.85 23.25
N GLU A 153 -8.41 -20.35 23.92
CA GLU A 153 -8.03 -20.81 25.26
C GLU A 153 -9.14 -20.54 26.27
N LYS A 154 -9.75 -19.35 26.25
CA LYS A 154 -10.91 -19.03 27.09
C LYS A 154 -12.12 -19.91 26.82
N LEU A 155 -12.39 -20.21 25.55
CA LEU A 155 -13.46 -21.12 25.17
C LEU A 155 -13.22 -22.52 25.73
N ASP A 156 -12.00 -23.03 25.62
CA ASP A 156 -11.62 -24.34 26.13
C ASP A 156 -11.69 -24.42 27.65
N GLU A 157 -11.30 -23.36 28.36
CA GLU A 157 -11.44 -23.26 29.81
C GLU A 157 -12.90 -23.27 30.25
N ALA A 158 -13.74 -22.40 29.66
CA ALA A 158 -15.18 -22.38 29.93
C ALA A 158 -15.86 -23.73 29.61
N ASN A 159 -15.44 -24.40 28.54
CA ASN A 159 -15.93 -25.74 28.21
C ASN A 159 -15.52 -26.80 29.24
N LYS A 160 -14.31 -26.71 29.82
CA LYS A 160 -13.89 -27.60 30.90
C LYS A 160 -14.71 -27.36 32.16
N GLU A 161 -14.95 -26.10 32.52
CA GLU A 161 -15.79 -25.74 33.67
C GLU A 161 -17.24 -26.22 33.48
N ASN A 162 -17.83 -25.99 32.31
CA ASN A 162 -19.17 -26.49 31.98
C ASN A 162 -19.26 -28.01 32.13
N LYS A 163 -18.30 -28.76 31.59
CA LYS A 163 -18.24 -30.23 31.76
C LYS A 163 -18.13 -30.65 33.24
N LEU A 164 -17.40 -29.89 34.06
CA LEU A 164 -17.32 -30.16 35.50
C LEU A 164 -18.65 -29.89 36.21
N LEU A 165 -19.35 -28.83 35.84
CA LEU A 165 -20.67 -28.49 36.37
C LEU A 165 -21.73 -29.52 35.95
N GLU A 166 -21.77 -29.92 34.69
CA GLU A 166 -22.64 -30.99 34.18
C GLU A 166 -22.44 -32.31 34.95
N LYS A 167 -21.17 -32.68 35.23
CA LYS A 167 -20.86 -33.85 36.07
C LYS A 167 -21.39 -33.69 37.50
N LYS A 168 -21.25 -32.52 38.11
CA LYS A 168 -21.78 -32.26 39.45
C LYS A 168 -23.31 -32.32 39.48
N LEU A 169 -23.98 -31.75 38.48
CA LEU A 169 -25.44 -31.79 38.35
C LEU A 169 -25.95 -33.23 38.16
N SER A 170 -25.36 -34.00 37.26
CA SER A 170 -25.73 -35.41 37.07
C SER A 170 -25.49 -36.27 38.32
N LEU A 171 -24.44 -36.00 39.12
CA LEU A 171 -24.26 -36.66 40.42
C LEU A 171 -25.36 -36.30 41.41
N ILE A 172 -25.80 -35.03 41.44
CA ILE A 172 -26.93 -34.60 42.29
C ILE A 172 -28.21 -35.29 41.84
N ASP A 173 -28.53 -35.30 40.55
CA ASP A 173 -29.73 -35.96 40.02
C ASP A 173 -29.75 -37.46 40.36
N ASN A 174 -28.62 -38.15 40.16
CA ASN A 174 -28.47 -39.56 40.52
C ASN A 174 -28.62 -39.81 42.04
N PHE A 175 -28.09 -38.91 42.87
CA PHE A 175 -28.18 -39.02 44.33
C PHE A 175 -29.57 -38.67 44.86
N HIS A 176 -30.24 -37.67 44.27
CA HIS A 176 -31.60 -37.25 44.64
C HIS A 176 -32.61 -38.35 44.28
N LEU A 177 -32.48 -39.00 43.12
CA LEU A 177 -33.36 -40.09 42.69
C LEU A 177 -33.13 -41.39 43.47
N SER A 178 -31.89 -41.72 43.85
CA SER A 178 -31.58 -42.96 44.56
C SER A 178 -31.71 -42.87 46.09
N LYS A 179 -31.52 -41.67 46.68
CA LYS A 179 -31.53 -41.49 48.15
C LYS A 179 -32.88 -41.02 48.69
N LEU A 180 -33.66 -40.24 47.94
CA LEU A 180 -35.02 -39.81 48.33
C LEU A 180 -36.10 -40.79 47.87
N SER A 181 -35.91 -42.08 48.18
CA SER A 181 -37.06 -42.96 48.25
C SER A 181 -37.97 -42.46 49.38
N ILE A 182 -39.27 -42.28 49.10
CA ILE A 182 -40.31 -42.01 50.10
C ILE A 182 -40.19 -43.00 51.29
N ASN A 183 -39.72 -44.22 51.03
CA ASN A 183 -39.49 -45.22 52.05
C ASN A 183 -38.33 -44.85 53.00
N ASN A 184 -37.26 -44.25 52.50
CA ASN A 184 -36.15 -43.77 53.32
C ASN A 184 -36.59 -42.58 54.17
N PHE A 185 -37.35 -41.63 53.60
CA PHE A 185 -37.91 -40.51 54.36
C PHE A 185 -38.86 -41.00 55.46
N THR A 186 -39.78 -41.90 55.13
CA THR A 186 -40.73 -42.47 56.09
C THR A 186 -40.02 -43.27 57.18
N LEU A 187 -38.97 -44.02 56.84
CA LEU A 187 -38.15 -44.75 57.80
C LEU A 187 -37.41 -43.81 58.76
N PHE A 188 -36.78 -42.75 58.24
CA PHE A 188 -36.14 -41.74 59.08
C PHE A 188 -37.15 -41.03 59.98
N PHE A 189 -38.33 -40.67 59.46
CA PHE A 189 -39.40 -40.02 60.20
C PHE A 189 -39.98 -40.91 61.31
N GLN A 190 -40.20 -42.19 61.04
CA GLN A 190 -40.61 -43.16 62.06
C GLN A 190 -39.52 -43.36 63.12
N LYS A 191 -38.24 -43.36 62.72
CA LYS A 191 -37.12 -43.52 63.63
C LYS A 191 -36.96 -42.31 64.55
N THR A 192 -37.15 -41.08 64.04
CA THR A 192 -37.14 -39.85 64.85
C THR A 192 -38.33 -39.77 65.79
N ILE A 193 -39.54 -40.12 65.33
CA ILE A 193 -40.71 -40.22 66.22
C ILE A 193 -40.43 -41.23 67.34
N LYS A 194 -39.97 -42.45 67.01
CA LYS A 194 -39.67 -43.47 68.01
C LYS A 194 -38.59 -43.02 69.01
N SER A 195 -37.57 -42.27 68.57
CA SER A 195 -36.57 -41.74 69.51
C SER A 195 -37.13 -40.66 70.43
N ILE A 196 -38.02 -39.79 69.94
CA ILE A 196 -38.66 -38.75 70.77
C ILE A 196 -39.59 -39.39 71.81
N TRP A 197 -40.33 -40.42 71.42
CA TRP A 197 -41.19 -41.18 72.33
C TRP A 197 -40.40 -41.96 73.37
N ARG A 198 -39.21 -42.48 73.00
CA ARG A 198 -38.29 -43.17 73.93
C ARG A 198 -37.65 -42.24 74.96
N TRP A 199 -37.56 -40.94 74.68
CA TRP A 199 -37.04 -39.95 75.63
C TRP A 199 -38.09 -39.44 76.63
N ASN A 200 -39.38 -39.73 76.41
CA ASN A 200 -40.49 -39.31 77.26
C ASN A 200 -41.05 -40.44 78.15
N MET A 201 -40.25 -41.49 78.39
CA MET A 201 -40.52 -42.58 79.34
C MET A 201 -39.29 -42.78 80.21
#